data_AF-A0A9D4WZQ6-F1
#
_entry.id   AF-A0A9D4WZQ6-F1
#
_cell.length_a   1.000
_cell.length_b   1.000
_cell.length_c   1.000
_cell.angle_alpha   90.00
_cell.angle_beta   90.00
_cell.angle_gamma   90.00
#
_symmetry.space_group_name_H-M   'P 1'
#
loop_
_entity.id
_entity.type
_entity.pdbx_description
1 polymer ?
#
loop_
_entity_poly.entity_id
_entity_poly.type
_entity_poly.pdbx_seq_one_letter_code
_entity_poly.pdbx_strand_id
1 'polypeptide(L)'
;MPRGSFVLVAMSSLLQGTGGATPPKNCCDGANTLNQKANTTPIRRDVCNCLKPAASRFGVKPDKSKQLPQLCNITLSVPFDPNIDCNTVQ
;
A
#
# COMPACT_ATOMS: atom_id res chain seq x y z
N MET A 1 1.08 27.99 -12.75
CA MET A 1 1.46 26.61 -13.10
C MET A 1 1.78 25.82 -11.82
N PRO A 2 0.83 25.10 -11.21
CA PRO A 2 1.13 24.35 -9.99
C PRO A 2 1.63 22.96 -10.37
N ARG A 3 2.95 22.77 -10.41
CA ARG A 3 3.61 21.47 -10.63
C ARG A 3 3.61 20.58 -9.35
N GLY A 4 2.89 20.98 -8.30
CA GLY A 4 2.91 20.33 -6.98
C GLY A 4 1.70 19.46 -6.63
N SER A 5 0.53 19.68 -7.25
CA SER A 5 -0.71 19.02 -6.82
C SER A 5 -0.99 17.67 -7.50
N PHE A 6 -0.31 17.36 -8.60
CA PHE A 6 -0.56 16.14 -9.39
C PHE A 6 0.13 14.88 -8.83
N VAL A 7 1.15 15.02 -7.96
CA VAL A 7 1.92 13.87 -7.44
C VAL A 7 1.16 13.13 -6.32
N LEU A 8 0.37 13.84 -5.51
CA LEU A 8 -0.46 13.25 -4.45
C LEU A 8 -1.62 12.41 -5.03
N VAL A 9 -2.06 12.73 -6.25
CA VAL A 9 -3.15 12.01 -6.93
C VAL A 9 -2.67 10.67 -7.50
N ALA A 10 -1.40 10.56 -7.90
CA ALA A 10 -0.87 9.38 -8.59
C ALA A 10 -0.80 8.11 -7.71
N MET A 11 -0.68 8.27 -6.38
CA MET A 11 -0.54 7.14 -5.46
C MET A 11 -1.87 6.49 -5.10
N SER A 12 -2.85 7.31 -4.80
CA SER A 12 -4.19 6.86 -4.49
C SER A 12 -4.90 6.32 -5.74
N SER A 13 -4.66 6.92 -6.92
CA SER A 13 -5.31 6.48 -8.17
C SER A 13 -4.87 5.10 -8.66
N LEU A 14 -3.59 4.69 -8.54
CA LEU A 14 -3.17 3.31 -8.85
C LEU A 14 -3.96 2.30 -8.01
N LEU A 15 -4.01 2.55 -6.70
CA LEU A 15 -4.64 1.67 -5.72
C LEU A 15 -6.17 1.67 -5.84
N GLN A 16 -6.78 2.77 -6.32
CA GLN A 16 -8.21 2.87 -6.66
C GLN A 16 -8.53 2.27 -8.05
N GLY A 17 -7.51 1.98 -8.86
CA GLY A 17 -7.66 1.48 -10.22
C GLY A 17 -8.03 2.55 -11.26
N THR A 18 -7.82 3.83 -10.95
CA THR A 18 -8.01 4.99 -11.84
C THR A 18 -6.69 5.58 -12.35
N GLY A 19 -5.54 5.09 -11.87
CA GLY A 19 -4.20 5.55 -12.23
C GLY A 19 -3.50 4.68 -13.28
N GLY A 20 -2.29 5.10 -13.68
CA GLY A 20 -1.43 4.34 -14.60
C GLY A 20 -0.98 3.00 -14.02
N ALA A 21 -0.49 2.07 -14.85
CA ALA A 21 -0.16 0.71 -14.42
C ALA A 21 1.04 0.61 -13.46
N THR A 22 1.90 1.63 -13.42
CA THR A 22 3.17 1.60 -12.68
C THR A 22 3.11 2.53 -11.45
N PRO A 23 3.36 2.03 -10.23
CA PRO A 23 3.53 2.87 -9.05
C PRO A 23 4.74 3.80 -9.22
N PRO A 24 4.63 5.11 -8.94
CA PRO A 24 5.80 5.95 -8.85
C PRO A 24 6.71 5.51 -7.70
N LYS A 25 7.99 5.80 -7.87
CA LYS A 25 9.09 5.29 -7.05
C LYS A 25 8.90 5.52 -5.54
N ASN A 26 8.34 6.67 -5.16
CA ASN A 26 8.09 7.01 -3.77
C ASN A 26 7.09 6.06 -3.06
N CYS A 27 6.11 5.47 -3.76
CA CYS A 27 5.28 4.43 -3.15
C CYS A 27 6.05 3.15 -2.92
N CYS A 28 6.84 2.72 -3.90
CA CYS A 28 7.65 1.52 -3.74
C CYS A 28 8.67 1.67 -2.60
N ASP A 29 9.33 2.83 -2.51
CA ASP A 29 10.26 3.14 -1.44
C ASP A 29 9.55 3.19 -0.06
N GLY A 30 8.35 3.77 0.00
CA GLY A 30 7.53 3.79 1.22
C GLY A 30 7.05 2.40 1.64
N ALA A 31 6.55 1.59 0.70
CA ALA A 31 6.10 0.23 0.94
C ALA A 31 7.26 -0.66 1.40
N ASN A 32 8.43 -0.54 0.78
CA ASN A 32 9.64 -1.27 1.18
C ASN A 32 10.08 -0.87 2.59
N THR A 33 10.12 0.43 2.89
CA THR A 33 10.49 0.94 4.22
C THR A 33 9.55 0.42 5.31
N LEU A 34 8.23 0.44 5.04
CA LEU A 34 7.24 -0.07 5.97
C LEU A 34 7.42 -1.58 6.19
N ASN A 35 7.68 -2.32 5.12
CA ASN A 35 7.92 -3.75 5.17
C ASN A 35 9.18 -4.12 5.97
N GLN A 36 10.27 -3.38 5.80
CA GLN A 36 11.51 -3.55 6.57
C GLN A 36 11.28 -3.32 8.07
N LYS A 37 10.38 -2.39 8.42
CA LYS A 37 9.97 -2.14 9.82
C LYS A 37 9.03 -3.23 10.35
N ALA A 38 8.23 -3.85 9.50
CA ALA A 38 7.31 -4.92 9.85
C ALA A 38 8.01 -6.31 9.90
N ASN A 39 9.09 -6.38 10.67
CA ASN A 39 9.97 -7.55 10.76
C ASN A 39 9.49 -8.65 11.70
N THR A 40 8.45 -8.41 12.50
CA THR A 40 7.85 -9.42 13.40
C THR A 40 6.34 -9.48 13.21
N THR A 41 5.74 -10.64 13.49
CA THR A 41 4.28 -10.83 13.47
C THR A 41 3.49 -9.75 14.20
N PRO A 42 3.79 -9.40 15.47
CA PRO A 42 3.04 -8.35 16.16
C PRO A 42 3.12 -7.00 15.44
N ILE A 43 4.32 -6.61 14.95
CA ILE A 43 4.47 -5.35 14.21
C ILE A 43 3.68 -5.39 12.89
N ARG A 44 3.67 -6.52 12.18
CA ARG A 44 2.87 -6.67 10.96
C ARG A 44 1.38 -6.49 11.22
N ARG A 45 0.88 -7.00 12.34
CA ARG A 45 -0.52 -6.82 12.77
C ARG A 45 -0.82 -5.38 13.11
N ASP A 46 0.08 -4.70 13.85
CA ASP A 46 -0.08 -3.29 14.19
C ASP A 46 -0.10 -2.41 12.94
N VAL A 47 0.82 -2.67 12.01
CA VAL A 47 0.84 -1.99 10.70
C VAL A 47 -0.45 -2.29 9.92
N CYS A 48 -0.90 -3.54 9.86
CA CYS A 48 -2.17 -3.90 9.22
C CYS A 48 -3.34 -3.11 9.80
N ASN A 49 -3.45 -3.05 11.13
CA ASN A 49 -4.51 -2.32 11.83
C ASN A 49 -4.45 -0.81 11.55
N CYS A 50 -3.25 -0.25 11.39
CA CYS A 50 -3.04 1.14 11.00
C CYS A 50 -3.47 1.39 9.53
N LEU A 51 -3.11 0.48 8.62
CA LEU A 51 -3.34 0.63 7.20
C LEU A 51 -4.78 0.34 6.77
N LYS A 52 -5.47 -0.61 7.42
CA LYS A 52 -6.84 -1.02 7.09
C LYS A 52 -7.83 0.16 6.98
N PRO A 53 -7.97 1.05 7.98
CA PRO A 53 -8.87 2.20 7.85
C PRO A 53 -8.41 3.20 6.80
N ALA A 54 -7.09 3.36 6.58
CA ALA A 54 -6.57 4.21 5.52
C ALA A 54 -6.93 3.65 4.14
N ALA A 55 -6.78 2.35 3.94
CA ALA A 55 -7.14 1.66 2.71
C ALA A 55 -8.62 1.86 2.36
N SER A 56 -9.51 1.77 3.35
CA SER A 56 -10.94 2.06 3.17
C SER A 56 -11.19 3.53 2.81
N ARG A 57 -10.56 4.48 3.52
CA ARG A 57 -10.71 5.92 3.26
C ARG A 57 -10.23 6.33 1.87
N PHE A 58 -9.16 5.71 1.39
CA PHE A 58 -8.61 5.98 0.07
C PHE A 58 -9.21 5.12 -1.03
N GLY A 59 -10.23 4.29 -0.76
CA GLY A 59 -10.90 3.49 -1.78
C GLY A 59 -9.98 2.46 -2.47
N VAL A 60 -9.03 1.90 -1.71
CA VAL A 60 -8.05 0.94 -2.22
C VAL A 60 -8.76 -0.34 -2.65
N LYS A 61 -8.49 -0.78 -3.88
CA LYS A 61 -8.97 -2.07 -4.39
C LYS A 61 -8.00 -3.18 -3.99
N PRO A 62 -8.47 -4.24 -3.31
CA PRO A 62 -7.68 -5.41 -2.96
C PRO A 62 -6.83 -5.98 -4.10
N ASP A 63 -7.42 -6.07 -5.29
CA ASP A 63 -6.74 -6.62 -6.47
C ASP A 63 -5.57 -5.75 -6.94
N LYS A 64 -5.66 -4.43 -6.74
CA LYS A 64 -4.59 -3.49 -7.10
C LYS A 64 -3.47 -3.50 -6.07
N SER A 65 -3.80 -3.58 -4.79
CA SER A 65 -2.77 -3.65 -3.74
C SER A 65 -1.97 -4.95 -3.78
N LYS A 66 -2.59 -6.08 -4.15
CA LYS A 66 -1.90 -7.36 -4.36
C LYS A 66 -0.89 -7.33 -5.51
N GLN A 67 -1.06 -6.45 -6.49
CA GLN A 67 -0.10 -6.27 -7.61
C GLN A 67 1.11 -5.42 -7.20
N LEU A 68 1.01 -4.65 -6.11
CA LEU A 68 2.05 -3.72 -5.69
C LEU A 68 3.43 -4.37 -5.47
N PRO A 69 3.56 -5.55 -4.83
CA PRO A 69 4.86 -6.18 -4.63
C PRO A 69 5.55 -6.54 -5.95
N GLN A 70 4.78 -7.03 -6.93
CA GLN A 70 5.28 -7.36 -8.26
C GLN A 70 5.67 -6.10 -9.05
N LEU A 71 4.83 -5.07 -9.00
CA LEU A 71 5.06 -3.80 -9.71
C LEU A 71 6.25 -3.01 -9.14
N CYS A 72 6.49 -3.13 -7.83
CA CYS A 72 7.61 -2.50 -7.14
C CYS A 72 8.86 -3.38 -7.05
N ASN A 73 8.77 -4.66 -7.47
CA ASN A 73 9.82 -5.65 -7.32
C ASN A 73 10.33 -5.77 -5.86
N ILE A 74 9.39 -5.83 -4.91
CA ILE A 74 9.64 -5.98 -3.46
C ILE A 74 8.92 -7.19 -2.89
N THR A 75 9.43 -7.73 -1.79
CA THR A 75 8.74 -8.77 -1.00
C THR A 75 7.93 -8.08 0.09
N LEU A 76 6.59 -8.05 -0.04
CA LEU A 76 5.71 -7.43 0.95
C LEU A 76 5.07 -8.51 1.85
N SER A 77 5.32 -8.47 3.15
CA SER A 77 4.73 -9.38 4.15
C SER A 77 3.52 -8.79 4.88
N VAL A 78 3.21 -7.51 4.66
CA VAL A 78 2.05 -6.84 5.24
C VAL A 78 0.99 -6.62 4.15
N PRO A 79 -0.23 -7.18 4.30
CA PRO A 79 -1.29 -6.96 3.33
C PRO A 79 -1.81 -5.52 3.42
N PHE A 80 -2.04 -4.89 2.26
CA PHE A 80 -2.68 -3.59 2.16
C PHE A 80 -4.09 -3.74 1.57
N ASP A 81 -5.01 -4.25 2.38
CA ASP A 81 -6.36 -4.63 1.94
C ASP A 81 -7.37 -4.11 2.98
N PRO A 82 -8.42 -3.37 2.56
CA PRO A 82 -9.43 -2.87 3.49
C PRO A 82 -10.28 -3.96 4.16
N ASN A 83 -10.35 -5.16 3.56
CA ASN A 83 -11.17 -6.29 4.03
C ASN A 83 -10.37 -7.37 4.75
N ILE A 84 -9.05 -7.22 4.90
CA ILE A 84 -8.22 -8.22 5.58
C ILE A 84 -8.57 -8.33 7.07
N ASP A 85 -8.53 -9.54 7.60
CA ASP A 85 -8.48 -9.75 9.05
C ASP A 85 -7.02 -9.62 9.52
N CYS A 86 -6.72 -8.57 10.29
CA CYS A 86 -5.34 -8.33 10.73
C CYS A 86 -4.82 -9.38 11.72
N ASN A 87 -5.68 -10.20 12.34
CA ASN A 87 -5.23 -11.26 13.23
C ASN A 87 -4.68 -12.47 12.46
N THR A 88 -5.06 -12.64 11.19
CA THR A 88 -4.53 -13.71 10.32
C THR A 88 -3.16 -13.37 9.74
N VAL A 89 -2.65 -12.16 9.96
CA VAL A 89 -1.31 -11.76 9.52
C VAL A 89 -0.25 -12.44 10.41
N GLN A 90 0.74 -13.04 9.73
CA GLN A 90 1.87 -13.76 10.31
C GLN A 90 3.16 -12.95 10.17
#